data_AF-A0A496QX94-F1
#
_entry.id   AF-A0A496QX94-F1
#
_cell.length_a   1.000
_cell.length_b   1.000
_cell.length_c   1.000
_cell.angle_alpha   90.00
_cell.angle_beta   90.00
_cell.angle_gamma   90.00
#
_symmetry.space_group_name_H-M   'P 1'
#
loop_
_entity.id
_entity.type
_entity.pdbx_description
1 polymer ?
#
loop_
_entity_poly.entity_id
_entity_poly.type
_entity_poly.pdbx_seq_one_letter_code
_entity_poly.pdbx_strand_id
1 'polypeptide(L)'
;MKKGLKVVISFFLMLFIAVSVFSAGKQEAVKPTGERYKFFVVSHGGPADPFWGVVMKGAKEAGEMFNCDVQYLGPEKFSIQKLVDMVETAVASDPDGLVVTITDAKALDQPLKDAINKKGIPVVAINVPDYRPFEERIPYLAYVGADDYKVGIEGARRMLKAFAPGKPERGVVSIHEVGHAGLEARARGITEVFTEKGIPVEKLATSPNASETYQAVDAYLTKNPDTDAIFTLGPLDTHPVLRLREEKGLLDKTKQGAVDLSPTIIKAIREEKLLFTVEQQQYLQGYLPIGLLVLYNKFGLIPHDDILTGPAIVDKDNVEIVAEMVEKNYR
;
A
#
# COMPACT_ATOMS: atom_id res chain seq x y z
N MET A 1 -25.08 61.36 64.51
CA MET A 1 -25.05 60.12 65.32
C MET A 1 -24.17 59.09 64.61
N LYS A 2 -23.09 58.67 65.30
CA LYS A 2 -22.28 57.45 65.14
C LYS A 2 -21.67 57.16 63.75
N LYS A 3 -20.36 57.41 63.57
CA LYS A 3 -19.21 56.47 63.78
C LYS A 3 -19.04 55.53 62.56
N GLY A 4 -17.90 55.32 61.92
CA GLY A 4 -16.49 55.70 62.07
C GLY A 4 -15.76 55.22 60.79
N LEU A 5 -14.83 56.01 60.24
CA LEU A 5 -13.37 55.86 60.39
C LEU A 5 -12.72 54.82 59.43
N LYS A 6 -12.02 55.40 58.44
CA LYS A 6 -10.80 54.98 57.73
C LYS A 6 -10.17 53.63 58.10
N VAL A 7 -9.82 52.83 57.07
CA VAL A 7 -8.55 52.09 56.97
C VAL A 7 -8.11 52.01 55.50
N VAL A 8 -6.91 52.50 55.22
CA VAL A 8 -6.07 52.17 54.06
C VAL A 8 -5.29 50.90 54.42
N ILE A 9 -5.17 49.92 53.51
CA ILE A 9 -4.10 48.88 53.36
C ILE A 9 -4.61 47.91 52.28
N SER A 10 -4.05 47.85 51.07
CA SER A 10 -2.79 47.22 50.61
C SER A 10 -3.00 45.79 50.06
N PHE A 11 -2.38 45.55 48.90
CA PHE A 11 -2.11 44.25 48.24
C PHE A 11 -3.28 43.29 47.97
N PHE A 12 -3.61 43.09 46.69
CA PHE A 12 -3.42 41.77 46.05
C PHE A 12 -3.39 41.94 44.53
N LEU A 13 -2.17 41.97 43.99
CA LEU A 13 -1.88 41.74 42.59
C LEU A 13 -2.29 40.29 42.28
N MET A 14 -3.51 40.08 41.77
CA MET A 14 -3.93 38.77 41.26
C MET A 14 -3.25 38.55 39.91
N LEU A 15 -2.05 38.00 40.04
CA LEU A 15 -1.23 37.42 39.01
C LEU A 15 -1.99 36.23 38.40
N PHE A 16 -2.73 36.44 37.32
CA PHE A 16 -3.19 35.35 36.45
C PHE A 16 -1.97 34.85 35.65
N ILE A 17 -1.11 34.04 36.28
CA ILE A 17 -0.28 33.11 35.52
C ILE A 17 -1.23 32.03 35.04
N ALA A 18 -1.71 32.17 33.81
CA ALA A 18 -2.10 31.01 33.03
C ALA A 18 -0.81 30.21 32.81
N VAL A 19 -0.53 29.24 33.69
CA VAL A 19 0.45 28.20 33.40
C VAL A 19 -0.22 27.33 32.35
N SER A 20 -0.02 27.70 31.08
CA SER A 20 -0.17 26.78 29.97
C SER A 20 0.86 25.68 30.21
N VAL A 21 0.44 24.62 30.90
CA VAL A 21 1.19 23.36 30.93
C VAL A 21 1.08 22.80 29.52
N PHE A 22 1.91 23.32 28.61
CA PHE A 22 2.39 22.54 27.50
C PHE A 22 3.10 21.36 28.16
N SER A 23 2.43 20.22 28.19
CA SER A 23 3.09 18.94 28.37
C SER A 23 4.10 18.85 27.24
N ALA A 24 5.33 19.28 27.52
CA ALA A 24 6.47 19.01 26.69
C ALA A 24 6.66 17.49 26.72
N GLY A 25 5.93 16.82 25.83
CA GLY A 25 6.29 15.46 25.43
C GLY A 25 7.77 15.51 25.09
N LYS A 26 8.54 14.58 25.66
CA LYS A 26 9.96 14.39 25.36
C LYS A 26 10.17 14.51 23.86
N GLN A 27 10.63 15.67 23.42
CA GLN A 27 11.19 15.83 22.09
C GLN A 27 12.55 15.17 22.21
N GLU A 28 12.63 13.89 21.86
CA GLU A 28 13.92 13.19 21.84
C GLU A 28 14.86 13.97 20.93
N ALA A 29 16.06 14.21 21.47
CA ALA A 29 17.05 15.06 20.87
C ALA A 29 17.40 14.56 19.47
N VAL A 30 17.54 15.49 18.52
CA VAL A 30 18.21 15.25 17.24
C VAL A 30 19.47 14.43 17.52
N LYS A 31 19.61 13.27 16.86
CA LYS A 31 20.74 12.37 17.10
C LYS A 31 22.06 13.15 17.01
N PRO A 32 23.02 12.91 17.92
CA PRO A 32 24.33 13.52 17.86
C PRO A 32 24.94 13.36 16.46
N THR A 33 25.68 14.37 16.01
CA THR A 33 26.41 14.31 14.74
C THR A 33 27.30 13.08 14.69
N GLY A 34 26.96 12.12 13.82
CA GLY A 34 27.69 10.85 13.65
C GLY A 34 26.84 9.60 13.81
N GLU A 35 25.68 9.67 14.48
CA GLU A 35 24.75 8.53 14.58
C GLU A 35 23.68 8.57 13.48
N ARG A 36 23.48 7.43 12.81
CA ARG A 36 22.45 7.28 11.77
C ARG A 36 21.12 6.86 12.39
N TYR A 37 20.01 7.34 11.84
CA TYR A 37 18.70 6.76 12.14
C TYR A 37 18.65 5.34 11.58
N LYS A 38 18.00 4.43 12.31
CA LYS A 38 17.77 3.04 11.94
C LYS A 38 16.28 2.85 11.72
N PHE A 39 15.89 2.52 10.50
CA PHE A 39 14.51 2.26 10.15
C PHE A 39 14.34 0.83 9.66
N PHE A 40 13.21 0.25 9.99
CA PHE A 40 12.77 -1.00 9.38
C PHE A 40 11.65 -0.74 8.39
N VAL A 41 11.70 -1.43 7.24
CA VAL A 41 10.57 -1.57 6.33
C VAL A 41 10.10 -3.02 6.39
N VAL A 42 8.91 -3.25 6.94
CA VAL A 42 8.33 -4.59 7.11
C VAL A 42 7.11 -4.73 6.22
N SER A 43 7.19 -5.63 5.25
CA SER A 43 6.18 -5.79 4.21
C SER A 43 5.69 -7.22 4.11
N HIS A 44 4.52 -7.42 3.52
CA HIS A 44 3.93 -8.74 3.33
C HIS A 44 4.51 -9.53 2.14
N GLY A 45 5.42 -8.94 1.37
CA GLY A 45 6.11 -9.62 0.28
C GLY A 45 7.58 -9.21 0.16
N GLY A 46 8.34 -10.08 -0.50
CA GLY A 46 9.78 -9.95 -0.66
C GLY A 46 10.21 -9.97 -2.13
N PRO A 47 11.52 -10.11 -2.39
CA PRO A 47 12.10 -9.98 -3.74
C PRO A 47 11.64 -11.04 -4.75
N ALA A 48 10.92 -12.09 -4.32
CA ALA A 48 10.29 -13.06 -5.21
C ALA A 48 9.14 -12.45 -6.04
N ASP A 49 8.57 -11.34 -5.58
CA ASP A 49 7.57 -10.56 -6.31
C ASP A 49 8.23 -9.30 -6.90
N PRO A 50 8.14 -9.10 -8.23
CA PRO A 50 8.66 -7.91 -8.90
C PRO A 50 8.22 -6.58 -8.30
N PHE A 51 7.01 -6.51 -7.70
CA PHE A 51 6.51 -5.32 -7.03
C PHE A 51 7.45 -4.85 -5.92
N TRP A 52 7.83 -5.76 -5.01
CA TRP A 52 8.60 -5.43 -3.82
C TRP A 52 10.05 -5.08 -4.13
N GLY A 53 10.61 -5.59 -5.23
CA GLY A 53 11.95 -5.20 -5.69
C GLY A 53 12.08 -3.68 -5.92
N VAL A 54 11.03 -3.06 -6.46
CA VAL A 54 10.98 -1.60 -6.70
C VAL A 54 10.81 -0.82 -5.39
N VAL A 55 9.98 -1.32 -4.46
CA VAL A 55 9.82 -0.74 -3.11
C VAL A 55 11.13 -0.79 -2.34
N MET A 56 11.81 -1.95 -2.32
CA MET A 56 13.10 -2.15 -1.68
C MET A 56 14.15 -1.18 -2.21
N LYS A 57 14.17 -0.95 -3.52
CA LYS A 57 15.06 0.04 -4.14
C LYS A 57 14.76 1.46 -3.66
N GLY A 58 13.49 1.87 -3.65
CA GLY A 58 13.08 3.19 -3.15
C GLY A 58 13.48 3.41 -1.68
N ALA A 59 13.26 2.41 -0.83
CA ALA A 59 13.65 2.45 0.58
C ALA A 59 15.18 2.55 0.75
N LYS A 60 15.95 1.79 -0.04
CA LYS A 60 17.42 1.82 -0.01
C LYS A 60 17.97 3.18 -0.45
N GLU A 61 17.51 3.71 -1.57
CA GLU A 61 17.98 4.99 -2.10
C GLU A 61 17.56 6.17 -1.22
N ALA A 62 16.39 6.10 -0.57
CA ALA A 62 16.04 7.08 0.48
C ALA A 62 17.00 6.97 1.68
N GLY A 63 17.37 5.75 2.09
CA GLY A 63 18.37 5.51 3.12
C GLY A 63 19.72 6.18 2.83
N GLU A 64 20.17 6.07 1.58
CA GLU A 64 21.38 6.73 1.08
C GLU A 64 21.21 8.25 1.06
N MET A 65 20.09 8.75 0.53
CA MET A 65 19.82 10.18 0.40
C MET A 65 19.76 10.90 1.75
N PHE A 66 19.10 10.29 2.74
CA PHE A 66 18.91 10.88 4.07
C PHE A 66 19.98 10.46 5.09
N ASN A 67 20.98 9.68 4.66
CA ASN A 67 22.05 9.16 5.51
C ASN A 67 21.53 8.35 6.72
N CYS A 68 20.57 7.45 6.51
CA CYS A 68 20.01 6.55 7.53
C CYS A 68 20.19 5.08 7.14
N ASP A 69 20.25 4.20 8.14
CA ASP A 69 20.26 2.75 7.95
C ASP A 69 18.83 2.26 7.75
N VAL A 70 18.57 1.57 6.63
CA VAL A 70 17.24 1.03 6.31
C VAL A 70 17.36 -0.49 6.16
N GLN A 71 16.65 -1.23 7.00
CA GLN A 71 16.59 -2.68 6.93
C GLN A 71 15.21 -3.12 6.42
N TYR A 72 15.20 -3.89 5.34
CA TYR A 72 13.96 -4.42 4.78
C TYR A 72 13.71 -5.86 5.24
N LEU A 73 12.50 -6.14 5.72
CA LEU A 73 12.01 -7.47 6.05
C LEU A 73 10.75 -7.75 5.21
N GLY A 74 10.77 -8.86 4.49
CA GLY A 74 9.60 -9.35 3.74
C GLY A 74 9.71 -10.86 3.57
N PRO A 75 8.59 -11.60 3.68
CA PRO A 75 8.61 -13.04 3.57
C PRO A 75 8.81 -13.49 2.11
N GLU A 76 9.39 -14.68 1.92
CA GLU A 76 9.51 -15.29 0.58
C GLU A 76 8.15 -15.59 -0.06
N LYS A 77 7.14 -15.84 0.78
CA LYS A 77 5.75 -16.10 0.38
C LYS A 77 4.82 -15.41 1.37
N PHE A 78 3.72 -14.86 0.86
CA PHE A 78 2.70 -14.22 1.67
C PHE A 78 2.26 -15.08 2.86
N SER A 79 2.25 -14.47 4.04
CA SER A 79 1.76 -15.07 5.27
C SER A 79 1.54 -13.98 6.30
N ILE A 80 0.30 -13.85 6.79
CA ILE A 80 -0.05 -12.89 7.84
C ILE A 80 0.76 -13.16 9.11
N GLN A 81 0.94 -14.44 9.49
CA GLN A 81 1.73 -14.78 10.68
C GLN A 81 3.19 -14.36 10.53
N LYS A 82 3.84 -14.68 9.40
CA LYS A 82 5.24 -14.27 9.19
C LYS A 82 5.40 -12.76 9.17
N LEU A 83 4.42 -12.02 8.64
CA LEU A 83 4.42 -10.56 8.68
C LEU A 83 4.39 -10.06 10.13
N VAL A 84 3.52 -10.62 10.98
CA VAL A 84 3.45 -10.30 12.41
C VAL A 84 4.79 -10.61 13.09
N ASP A 85 5.38 -11.79 12.87
CA ASP A 85 6.66 -12.19 13.46
C ASP A 85 7.80 -11.23 13.05
N MET A 86 7.80 -10.76 11.80
CA MET A 86 8.77 -9.77 11.30
C MET A 86 8.56 -8.39 11.91
N VAL A 87 7.31 -7.96 12.12
CA VAL A 87 7.01 -6.71 12.84
C VAL A 87 7.52 -6.80 14.27
N GLU A 88 7.25 -7.89 14.99
CA GLU A 88 7.73 -8.10 16.35
C GLU A 88 9.27 -8.10 16.42
N THR A 89 9.92 -8.74 15.45
CA THR A 89 11.39 -8.76 15.33
C THR A 89 11.96 -7.35 15.10
N ALA A 90 11.36 -6.57 14.20
CA ALA A 90 11.75 -5.19 13.95
C ALA A 90 11.57 -4.33 15.20
N VAL A 91 10.40 -4.43 15.86
CA VAL A 91 10.08 -3.69 17.09
C VAL A 91 11.01 -4.09 18.25
N ALA A 92 11.42 -5.35 18.34
CA ALA A 92 12.37 -5.82 19.34
C ALA A 92 13.78 -5.22 19.16
N SER A 93 14.13 -4.81 17.93
CA SER A 93 15.40 -4.17 17.59
C SER A 93 15.48 -2.68 17.95
N ASP A 94 14.40 -2.13 18.52
CA ASP A 94 14.29 -0.74 18.99
C ASP A 94 14.69 0.31 17.93
N PRO A 95 14.04 0.30 16.74
CA PRO A 95 14.38 1.21 15.66
C PRO A 95 13.85 2.62 15.92
N ASP A 96 14.44 3.59 15.23
CA ASP A 96 14.00 4.99 15.27
C ASP A 96 12.69 5.21 14.48
N GLY A 97 12.16 4.17 13.83
CA GLY A 97 10.93 4.21 13.07
C GLY A 97 10.67 2.93 12.30
N LEU A 98 9.39 2.69 12.02
CA LEU A 98 8.90 1.50 11.34
C LEU A 98 8.02 1.89 10.16
N VAL A 99 8.30 1.32 8.99
CA VAL A 99 7.43 1.37 7.83
C VAL A 99 6.78 0.00 7.70
N VAL A 100 5.45 -0.07 7.54
CA VAL A 100 4.74 -1.37 7.60
C VAL A 100 3.55 -1.46 6.65
N THR A 101 3.30 -2.65 6.09
CA THR A 101 2.06 -2.94 5.34
C THR A 101 0.97 -3.49 6.26
N ILE A 102 -0.29 -3.09 6.08
CA ILE A 102 -1.41 -3.51 6.96
C ILE A 102 -2.37 -4.46 6.21
N THR A 103 -1.89 -5.66 5.86
CA THR A 103 -2.70 -6.64 5.10
C THR A 103 -3.84 -7.26 5.90
N ASP A 104 -3.70 -7.32 7.22
CA ASP A 104 -4.73 -7.72 8.17
C ASP A 104 -4.65 -6.81 9.39
N ALA A 105 -5.59 -5.88 9.49
CA ALA A 105 -5.61 -4.89 10.57
C ALA A 105 -5.78 -5.54 11.94
N LYS A 106 -6.52 -6.66 12.04
CA LYS A 106 -6.76 -7.35 13.33
C LYS A 106 -5.49 -8.02 13.83
N ALA A 107 -4.75 -8.68 12.95
CA ALA A 107 -3.51 -9.36 13.30
C ALA A 107 -2.39 -8.37 13.68
N LEU A 108 -2.36 -7.21 13.02
CA LEU A 108 -1.32 -6.19 13.21
C LEU A 108 -1.67 -5.14 14.28
N ASP A 109 -2.92 -5.09 14.76
CA ASP A 109 -3.41 -4.06 15.68
C ASP A 109 -2.56 -3.98 16.95
N GLN A 110 -2.45 -5.09 17.69
CA GLN A 110 -1.78 -5.11 18.98
C GLN A 110 -0.25 -4.94 18.85
N PRO A 111 0.46 -5.65 17.94
CA PRO A 111 1.90 -5.46 17.77
C PRO A 111 2.27 -4.00 17.44
N LEU A 112 1.52 -3.34 16.55
CA LEU A 112 1.81 -1.96 16.18
C LEU A 112 1.38 -0.95 17.25
N LYS A 113 0.25 -1.16 17.93
CA LYS A 113 -0.13 -0.33 19.09
C LYS A 113 0.90 -0.44 20.23
N ASP A 114 1.49 -1.61 20.45
CA ASP A 114 2.53 -1.78 21.45
C ASP A 114 3.82 -1.06 21.04
N ALA A 115 4.23 -1.15 19.76
CA ALA A 115 5.36 -0.39 19.23
C ALA A 115 5.19 1.12 19.43
N ILE A 116 4.00 1.65 19.10
CA ILE A 116 3.70 3.08 19.19
C ILE A 116 3.56 3.52 20.65
N ASN A 117 2.66 2.90 21.42
CA ASN A 117 2.27 3.41 22.73
C ASN A 117 3.24 3.05 23.86
N LYS A 118 3.91 1.90 23.77
CA LYS A 118 4.82 1.43 24.82
C LYS A 118 6.27 1.77 24.53
N LYS A 119 6.68 1.78 23.26
CA LYS A 119 8.07 2.08 22.86
C LYS A 119 8.25 3.45 22.21
N GLY A 120 7.18 4.14 21.81
CA GLY A 120 7.28 5.44 21.15
C GLY A 120 7.80 5.37 19.72
N ILE A 121 7.81 4.18 19.08
CA ILE A 121 8.32 4.00 17.72
C ILE A 121 7.34 4.64 16.74
N PRO A 122 7.76 5.65 15.94
CA PRO A 122 6.91 6.23 14.91
C PRO A 122 6.69 5.22 13.78
N VAL A 123 5.43 5.05 13.38
CA VAL A 123 5.03 4.09 12.33
C VAL A 123 4.47 4.82 11.12
N VAL A 124 4.88 4.46 9.92
CA VAL A 124 4.25 4.89 8.65
C VAL A 124 3.70 3.65 7.93
N ALA A 125 2.42 3.67 7.57
CA ALA A 125 1.83 2.59 6.80
C ALA A 125 2.16 2.75 5.31
N ILE A 126 2.38 1.63 4.60
CA ILE A 126 2.59 1.65 3.15
C ILE A 126 1.77 0.57 2.46
N ASN A 127 1.51 0.79 1.16
CA ASN A 127 0.89 -0.16 0.24
C ASN A 127 -0.55 -0.55 0.59
N VAL A 128 -0.77 -1.15 1.75
CA VAL A 128 -2.08 -1.49 2.29
C VAL A 128 -2.32 -0.72 3.57
N PRO A 129 -3.33 0.17 3.61
CA PRO A 129 -3.69 0.90 4.82
C PRO A 129 -4.54 0.03 5.75
N ASP A 130 -4.75 0.53 6.95
CA ASP A 130 -5.85 0.06 7.80
C ASP A 130 -7.19 0.62 7.27
N TYR A 131 -8.04 -0.27 6.76
CA TYR A 131 -9.34 0.09 6.17
C TYR A 131 -10.42 0.46 7.19
N ARG A 132 -10.18 0.33 8.49
CA ARG A 132 -11.14 0.72 9.53
C ARG A 132 -11.39 2.24 9.54
N PRO A 133 -12.51 2.70 10.12
CA PRO A 133 -12.74 4.12 10.41
C PRO A 133 -11.55 4.72 11.18
N PHE A 134 -11.26 6.00 10.95
CA PHE A 134 -10.06 6.67 11.45
C PHE A 134 -9.85 6.48 12.97
N GLU A 135 -10.94 6.55 13.74
CA GLU A 135 -10.95 6.42 15.20
C GLU A 135 -10.61 5.01 15.69
N GLU A 136 -10.75 4.00 14.83
CA GLU A 136 -10.47 2.59 15.12
C GLU A 136 -9.14 2.12 14.54
N ARG A 137 -8.49 2.95 13.71
CA ARG A 137 -7.23 2.58 13.05
C ARG A 137 -6.09 2.38 14.04
N ILE A 138 -5.12 1.60 13.60
CA ILE A 138 -3.77 1.62 14.19
C ILE A 138 -3.25 3.07 14.09
N PRO A 139 -2.75 3.69 15.17
CA PRO A 139 -2.39 5.11 15.19
C PRO A 139 -1.03 5.38 14.54
N TYR A 140 -0.80 4.89 13.32
CA TYR A 140 0.36 5.24 12.52
C TYR A 140 0.29 6.72 12.07
N LEU A 141 1.44 7.30 11.79
CA LEU A 141 1.62 8.71 11.49
C LEU A 141 1.03 9.15 10.15
N ALA A 142 1.18 8.32 9.12
CA ALA A 142 0.66 8.57 7.77
C ALA A 142 0.59 7.24 7.00
N TYR A 143 -0.19 7.22 5.91
CA TYR A 143 -0.15 6.17 4.91
C TYR A 143 0.43 6.68 3.59
N VAL A 144 1.25 5.85 2.93
CA VAL A 144 1.79 6.10 1.58
C VAL A 144 1.49 4.91 0.67
N GLY A 145 0.64 5.11 -0.33
CA GLY A 145 0.27 4.04 -1.27
C GLY A 145 -0.88 4.43 -2.17
N ALA A 146 -1.43 3.48 -2.93
CA ALA A 146 -2.59 3.73 -3.75
C ALA A 146 -3.90 3.49 -3.00
N ASP A 147 -4.96 4.17 -3.42
CA ASP A 147 -6.32 3.82 -3.02
C ASP A 147 -6.74 2.53 -3.74
N ASP A 148 -6.57 1.39 -3.07
CA ASP A 148 -6.83 0.06 -3.64
C ASP A 148 -8.27 -0.13 -4.14
N TYR A 149 -9.25 0.49 -3.48
CA TYR A 149 -10.63 0.42 -3.95
C TYR A 149 -10.78 1.19 -5.27
N LYS A 150 -10.20 2.40 -5.37
CA LYS A 150 -10.16 3.15 -6.63
C LYS A 150 -9.34 2.45 -7.71
N VAL A 151 -8.26 1.75 -7.38
CA VAL A 151 -7.52 0.89 -8.34
C VAL A 151 -8.51 -0.08 -9.01
N GLY A 152 -9.36 -0.73 -8.22
CA GLY A 152 -10.40 -1.62 -8.73
C GLY A 152 -11.43 -0.93 -9.61
N ILE A 153 -11.96 0.22 -9.15
CA ILE A 153 -12.94 1.03 -9.89
C ILE A 153 -12.39 1.47 -11.26
N GLU A 154 -11.20 2.06 -11.28
CA GLU A 154 -10.59 2.59 -12.51
C GLU A 154 -10.20 1.47 -13.48
N GLY A 155 -9.68 0.35 -12.96
CA GLY A 155 -9.42 -0.83 -13.77
C GLY A 155 -10.69 -1.38 -14.42
N ALA A 156 -11.79 -1.51 -13.66
CA ALA A 156 -13.07 -1.97 -14.20
C ALA A 156 -13.63 -0.99 -15.25
N ARG A 157 -13.55 0.32 -15.01
CA ARG A 157 -13.96 1.34 -16.00
C ARG A 157 -13.15 1.24 -17.29
N ARG A 158 -11.82 1.08 -17.20
CA ARG A 158 -10.94 0.91 -18.37
C ARG A 158 -11.27 -0.37 -19.15
N MET A 159 -11.58 -1.45 -18.44
CA MET A 159 -12.05 -2.70 -19.06
C MET A 159 -13.35 -2.48 -19.84
N LEU A 160 -14.38 -1.91 -19.19
CA LEU A 160 -15.67 -1.65 -19.84
C LEU A 160 -15.55 -0.75 -21.08
N LYS A 161 -14.69 0.27 -21.02
CA LYS A 161 -14.41 1.13 -22.18
C LYS A 161 -13.89 0.33 -23.39
N ALA A 162 -13.11 -0.73 -23.17
CA ALA A 162 -12.61 -1.60 -24.23
C ALA A 162 -13.65 -2.60 -24.79
N PHE A 163 -14.79 -2.75 -24.11
CA PHE A 163 -15.92 -3.54 -24.61
C PHE A 163 -17.00 -2.68 -25.27
N ALA A 164 -16.92 -1.35 -25.15
CA ALA A 164 -17.90 -0.44 -25.73
C ALA A 164 -18.00 -0.62 -27.27
N PRO A 165 -19.20 -0.53 -27.86
CA PRO A 165 -20.49 -0.18 -27.22
C PRO A 165 -21.17 -1.34 -26.47
N GLY A 166 -20.60 -2.56 -26.52
CA GLY A 166 -21.09 -3.72 -25.79
C GLY A 166 -20.63 -3.75 -24.34
N LYS A 167 -20.72 -4.94 -23.74
CA LYS A 167 -20.23 -5.25 -22.40
C LYS A 167 -19.68 -6.68 -22.38
N PRO A 168 -18.75 -7.00 -21.46
CA PRO A 168 -18.35 -8.38 -21.26
C PRO A 168 -19.52 -9.24 -20.78
N GLU A 169 -19.50 -10.51 -21.12
CA GLU A 169 -20.47 -11.51 -20.67
C GLU A 169 -20.20 -11.93 -19.21
N ARG A 170 -18.93 -12.14 -18.84
CA ARG A 170 -18.53 -12.47 -17.46
C ARG A 170 -17.12 -11.99 -17.12
N GLY A 171 -16.99 -11.45 -15.91
CA GLY A 171 -15.72 -11.11 -15.28
C GLY A 171 -15.19 -12.19 -14.33
N VAL A 172 -13.87 -12.26 -14.17
CA VAL A 172 -13.21 -12.96 -13.06
C VAL A 172 -12.10 -12.11 -12.48
N VAL A 173 -11.97 -12.09 -11.15
CA VAL A 173 -10.88 -11.43 -10.42
C VAL A 173 -10.02 -12.47 -9.72
N SER A 174 -8.76 -12.58 -10.15
CA SER A 174 -7.77 -13.48 -9.55
C SER A 174 -7.20 -12.89 -8.26
N ILE A 175 -7.20 -13.68 -7.17
CA ILE A 175 -6.69 -13.30 -5.85
C ILE A 175 -5.58 -14.27 -5.41
N HIS A 176 -4.31 -13.94 -5.71
CA HIS A 176 -3.14 -14.75 -5.32
C HIS A 176 -2.89 -14.81 -3.82
N GLU A 177 -3.26 -13.76 -3.07
CA GLU A 177 -3.04 -13.68 -1.62
C GLU A 177 -4.38 -13.62 -0.88
N VAL A 178 -4.99 -14.79 -0.69
CA VAL A 178 -6.28 -14.89 -0.01
C VAL A 178 -6.19 -14.33 1.41
N GLY A 179 -7.14 -13.45 1.76
CA GLY A 179 -7.18 -12.75 3.05
C GLY A 179 -6.43 -11.41 3.07
N HIS A 180 -5.74 -11.05 1.99
CA HIS A 180 -5.09 -9.74 1.88
C HIS A 180 -6.12 -8.61 1.69
N ALA A 181 -6.19 -7.68 2.65
CA ALA A 181 -7.21 -6.61 2.66
C ALA A 181 -7.20 -5.68 1.43
N GLY A 182 -6.03 -5.33 0.89
CA GLY A 182 -5.91 -4.49 -0.32
C GLY A 182 -6.40 -5.17 -1.60
N LEU A 183 -5.99 -6.42 -1.89
CA LEU A 183 -6.55 -7.21 -2.99
C LEU A 183 -8.08 -7.35 -2.88
N GLU A 184 -8.59 -7.56 -1.66
CA GLU A 184 -10.03 -7.57 -1.41
C GLU A 184 -10.69 -6.21 -1.70
N ALA A 185 -10.04 -5.09 -1.35
CA ALA A 185 -10.52 -3.75 -1.70
C ALA A 185 -10.58 -3.50 -3.21
N ARG A 186 -9.54 -3.90 -3.95
CA ARG A 186 -9.51 -3.86 -5.43
C ARG A 186 -10.66 -4.69 -6.01
N ALA A 187 -10.83 -5.92 -5.54
CA ALA A 187 -11.89 -6.81 -5.99
C ALA A 187 -13.29 -6.26 -5.71
N ARG A 188 -13.50 -5.60 -4.55
CA ARG A 188 -14.76 -4.89 -4.26
C ARG A 188 -15.03 -3.78 -5.28
N GLY A 189 -14.05 -2.93 -5.58
CA GLY A 189 -14.22 -1.87 -6.58
C GLY A 189 -14.57 -2.42 -7.97
N ILE A 190 -13.89 -3.48 -8.40
CA ILE A 190 -14.21 -4.16 -9.68
C ILE A 190 -15.64 -4.70 -9.67
N THR A 191 -16.01 -5.38 -8.58
CA THR A 191 -17.31 -6.04 -8.43
C THR A 191 -18.45 -5.05 -8.48
N GLU A 192 -18.30 -3.90 -7.82
CA GLU A 192 -19.30 -2.84 -7.80
C GLU A 192 -19.58 -2.30 -9.21
N VAL A 193 -18.54 -1.90 -9.95
CA VAL A 193 -18.68 -1.36 -11.32
C VAL A 193 -19.32 -2.37 -12.27
N PHE A 194 -18.96 -3.65 -12.16
CA PHE A 194 -19.54 -4.71 -13.01
C PHE A 194 -21.01 -4.99 -12.64
N THR A 195 -21.32 -5.01 -11.35
CA THR A 195 -22.68 -5.24 -10.84
C THR A 195 -23.63 -4.12 -11.28
N GLU A 196 -23.19 -2.85 -11.24
CA GLU A 196 -23.96 -1.70 -11.75
C GLU A 196 -24.32 -1.83 -13.24
N LYS A 197 -23.55 -2.58 -14.02
CA LYS A 197 -23.80 -2.86 -15.44
C LYS A 197 -24.54 -4.19 -15.68
N GLY A 198 -24.92 -4.89 -14.61
CA GLY A 198 -25.54 -6.21 -14.67
C GLY A 198 -24.63 -7.21 -15.37
N ILE A 199 -23.34 -7.20 -15.04
CA ILE A 199 -22.34 -8.16 -15.52
C ILE A 199 -21.92 -9.04 -14.34
N PRO A 200 -22.07 -10.37 -14.42
CA PRO A 200 -21.58 -11.26 -13.38
C PRO A 200 -20.05 -11.19 -13.29
N VAL A 201 -19.53 -11.12 -12.07
CA VAL A 201 -18.09 -11.20 -11.80
C VAL A 201 -17.83 -12.01 -10.56
N GLU A 202 -16.88 -12.93 -10.65
CA GLU A 202 -16.51 -13.83 -9.55
C GLU A 202 -15.08 -13.56 -9.08
N LYS A 203 -14.85 -13.67 -7.77
CA LYS A 203 -13.49 -13.78 -7.23
C LYS A 203 -13.03 -15.22 -7.34
N LEU A 204 -11.84 -15.42 -7.88
CA LEU A 204 -11.18 -16.72 -7.94
C LEU A 204 -9.97 -16.69 -7.01
N ALA A 205 -9.99 -17.55 -5.99
CA ALA A 205 -8.81 -17.79 -5.16
C ALA A 205 -7.73 -18.49 -6.01
N THR A 206 -6.56 -17.88 -6.10
CA THR A 206 -5.38 -18.44 -6.73
C THR A 206 -4.26 -18.54 -5.70
N SER A 207 -2.99 -18.38 -6.10
CA SER A 207 -1.83 -18.55 -5.23
C SER A 207 -0.67 -17.67 -5.73
N PRO A 208 0.32 -17.31 -4.89
CA PRO A 208 1.55 -16.72 -5.39
C PRO A 208 2.38 -17.70 -6.25
N ASN A 209 2.01 -18.97 -6.32
CA ASN A 209 2.66 -19.96 -7.18
C ASN A 209 2.12 -19.92 -8.61
N ALA A 210 3.00 -19.66 -9.58
CA ALA A 210 2.63 -19.54 -11.00
C ALA A 210 1.96 -20.79 -11.61
N SER A 211 2.32 -22.01 -11.17
CA SER A 211 1.68 -23.23 -11.67
C SER A 211 0.29 -23.42 -11.10
N GLU A 212 0.11 -23.12 -9.82
CA GLU A 212 -1.19 -23.23 -9.14
C GLU A 212 -2.17 -22.18 -9.70
N THR A 213 -1.74 -20.94 -9.90
CA THR A 213 -2.55 -19.89 -10.55
C THR A 213 -2.94 -20.28 -11.97
N TYR A 214 -1.99 -20.78 -12.77
CA TYR A 214 -2.28 -21.25 -14.12
C TYR A 214 -3.37 -22.32 -14.10
N GLN A 215 -3.24 -23.35 -13.27
CA GLN A 215 -4.19 -24.46 -13.20
C GLN A 215 -5.57 -24.01 -12.70
N ALA A 216 -5.61 -23.16 -11.68
CA ALA A 216 -6.87 -22.64 -11.14
C ALA A 216 -7.64 -21.81 -12.18
N VAL A 217 -6.94 -20.95 -12.92
CA VAL A 217 -7.56 -20.13 -13.97
C VAL A 217 -7.96 -20.98 -15.19
N ASP A 218 -7.16 -21.96 -15.60
CA ASP A 218 -7.52 -22.90 -16.69
C ASP A 218 -8.80 -23.66 -16.36
N ALA A 219 -8.89 -24.19 -15.14
CA ALA A 219 -10.07 -24.89 -14.66
C ALA A 219 -11.31 -23.96 -14.61
N TYR A 220 -11.15 -22.73 -14.13
CA TYR A 220 -12.23 -21.75 -14.10
C TYR A 220 -12.73 -21.41 -15.50
N LEU A 221 -11.83 -21.09 -16.45
CA LEU A 221 -12.19 -20.74 -17.82
C LEU A 221 -12.80 -21.92 -18.59
N THR A 222 -12.37 -23.15 -18.30
CA THR A 222 -12.98 -24.37 -18.86
C THR A 222 -14.42 -24.54 -18.36
N LYS A 223 -14.67 -24.27 -17.08
CA LYS A 223 -16.01 -24.36 -16.47
C LYS A 223 -16.93 -23.21 -16.89
N ASN A 224 -16.37 -22.04 -17.15
CA ASN A 224 -17.09 -20.79 -17.44
C ASN A 224 -16.63 -20.21 -18.81
N PRO A 225 -16.95 -20.86 -19.93
CA PRO A 225 -16.40 -20.54 -21.25
C PRO A 225 -16.83 -19.18 -21.81
N ASP A 226 -17.85 -18.55 -21.24
CA ASP A 226 -18.34 -17.20 -21.52
C ASP A 226 -17.63 -16.11 -20.68
N THR A 227 -16.56 -16.46 -19.94
CA THR A 227 -15.68 -15.46 -19.30
C THR A 227 -14.82 -14.76 -20.33
N ASP A 228 -14.97 -13.44 -20.44
CA ASP A 228 -14.27 -12.60 -21.42
C ASP A 228 -13.55 -11.40 -20.80
N ALA A 229 -13.79 -11.07 -19.52
CA ALA A 229 -13.02 -10.08 -18.77
C ALA A 229 -12.25 -10.73 -17.60
N ILE A 230 -10.91 -10.61 -17.62
CA ILE A 230 -10.03 -11.16 -16.59
C ILE A 230 -9.29 -10.04 -15.89
N PHE A 231 -9.32 -10.01 -14.56
CA PHE A 231 -8.54 -9.08 -13.74
C PHE A 231 -7.50 -9.84 -12.92
N THR A 232 -6.24 -9.43 -13.02
CA THR A 232 -5.13 -9.94 -12.21
C THR A 232 -4.56 -8.84 -11.34
N LEU A 233 -4.44 -9.06 -10.04
CA LEU A 233 -4.21 -7.97 -9.07
C LEU A 233 -2.75 -7.75 -8.65
N GLY A 234 -1.80 -8.28 -9.43
CA GLY A 234 -0.37 -8.10 -9.25
C GLY A 234 0.44 -8.96 -10.25
N PRO A 235 1.78 -8.83 -10.31
CA PRO A 235 2.61 -9.54 -11.27
C PRO A 235 2.57 -11.08 -11.12
N LEU A 236 2.49 -11.56 -9.87
CA LEU A 236 2.44 -13.00 -9.54
C LEU A 236 1.23 -13.71 -10.17
N ASP A 237 0.09 -13.03 -10.29
CA ASP A 237 -1.08 -13.54 -11.02
C ASP A 237 -1.01 -13.21 -12.52
N THR A 238 -0.56 -12.01 -12.87
CA THR A 238 -0.62 -11.52 -14.25
C THR A 238 0.20 -12.37 -15.20
N HIS A 239 1.41 -12.76 -14.81
CA HIS A 239 2.33 -13.52 -15.67
C HIS A 239 1.80 -14.93 -16.03
N PRO A 240 1.39 -15.79 -15.09
CA PRO A 240 0.86 -17.11 -15.42
C PRO A 240 -0.47 -17.05 -16.19
N VAL A 241 -1.33 -16.07 -15.91
CA VAL A 241 -2.60 -15.89 -16.66
C VAL A 241 -2.36 -15.42 -18.08
N LEU A 242 -1.39 -14.53 -18.30
CA LEU A 242 -0.98 -14.12 -19.63
C LEU A 242 -0.45 -15.32 -20.44
N ARG A 243 0.46 -16.11 -19.85
CA ARG A 243 1.00 -17.34 -20.46
C ARG A 243 -0.12 -18.31 -20.83
N LEU A 244 -1.07 -18.54 -19.92
CA LEU A 244 -2.23 -19.39 -20.18
C LEU A 244 -3.02 -18.91 -21.39
N ARG A 245 -3.32 -17.61 -21.48
CA ARG A 245 -4.09 -17.05 -22.59
C ARG A 245 -3.37 -17.20 -23.93
N GLU A 246 -2.04 -17.06 -23.94
CA GLU A 246 -1.21 -17.31 -25.13
C GLU A 246 -1.27 -18.79 -25.55
N GLU A 247 -0.94 -19.71 -24.65
CA GLU A 247 -0.83 -21.15 -24.94
C GLU A 247 -2.17 -21.77 -25.36
N LYS A 248 -3.28 -21.27 -24.81
CA LYS A 248 -4.63 -21.78 -25.08
C LYS A 248 -5.33 -21.05 -26.23
N GLY A 249 -4.68 -20.07 -26.87
CA GLY A 249 -5.28 -19.27 -27.95
C GLY A 249 -6.51 -18.48 -27.50
N LEU A 250 -6.46 -17.90 -26.29
CA LEU A 250 -7.55 -17.13 -25.68
C LEU A 250 -7.37 -15.61 -25.79
N LEU A 251 -6.27 -15.14 -26.38
CA LEU A 251 -5.99 -13.70 -26.53
C LEU A 251 -7.11 -12.95 -27.25
N ASP A 252 -7.70 -13.54 -28.30
CA ASP A 252 -8.79 -12.92 -29.07
C ASP A 252 -10.17 -13.08 -28.41
N LYS A 253 -10.30 -14.01 -27.45
CA LYS A 253 -11.57 -14.34 -26.78
C LYS A 253 -11.76 -13.62 -25.45
N THR A 254 -10.66 -13.19 -24.84
CA THR A 254 -10.65 -12.64 -23.49
C THR A 254 -9.80 -11.39 -23.46
N LYS A 255 -10.21 -10.38 -22.69
CA LYS A 255 -9.39 -9.22 -22.37
C LYS A 255 -8.90 -9.34 -20.93
N GLN A 256 -7.62 -9.06 -20.72
CA GLN A 256 -7.01 -9.08 -19.39
C GLN A 256 -6.57 -7.66 -19.00
N GLY A 257 -6.97 -7.23 -17.80
CA GLY A 257 -6.46 -6.05 -17.12
C GLY A 257 -5.63 -6.47 -15.91
N ALA A 258 -4.54 -5.77 -15.66
CA ALA A 258 -3.63 -6.06 -14.56
C ALA A 258 -3.56 -4.92 -13.53
N VAL A 259 -2.86 -5.17 -12.43
CA VAL A 259 -2.33 -4.16 -11.53
C VAL A 259 -0.82 -4.36 -11.45
N ASP A 260 -0.10 -3.25 -11.27
CA ASP A 260 1.36 -3.12 -11.19
C ASP A 260 2.10 -3.25 -12.52
N LEU A 261 3.38 -2.91 -12.48
CA LEU A 261 4.27 -2.95 -13.63
C LEU A 261 5.35 -4.02 -13.44
N SER A 262 5.78 -4.56 -14.57
CA SER A 262 7.00 -5.36 -14.69
C SER A 262 7.44 -5.33 -16.15
N PRO A 263 8.70 -5.68 -16.48
CA PRO A 263 9.13 -5.78 -17.87
C PRO A 263 8.22 -6.69 -18.73
N THR A 264 7.73 -7.79 -18.16
CA THR A 264 6.76 -8.69 -18.80
C THR A 264 5.43 -8.01 -19.10
N ILE A 265 4.89 -7.23 -18.15
CA ILE A 265 3.62 -6.51 -18.30
C ILE A 265 3.75 -5.42 -19.35
N ILE A 266 4.82 -4.63 -19.31
CA ILE A 266 5.11 -3.58 -20.30
C ILE A 266 5.22 -4.18 -21.70
N LYS A 267 5.95 -5.28 -21.86
CA LYS A 267 6.05 -6.00 -23.14
C LYS A 267 4.68 -6.50 -23.61
N ALA A 268 3.88 -7.08 -22.72
CA ALA A 268 2.56 -7.59 -23.07
C ALA A 268 1.59 -6.51 -23.54
N ILE A 269 1.65 -5.31 -22.95
CA ILE A 269 0.87 -4.15 -23.41
C ILE A 269 1.35 -3.67 -24.78
N ARG A 270 2.67 -3.59 -25.00
CA ARG A 270 3.24 -3.21 -26.30
C ARG A 270 2.82 -4.15 -27.43
N GLU A 271 2.77 -5.44 -27.13
CA GLU A 271 2.34 -6.52 -28.03
C GLU A 271 0.82 -6.71 -28.07
N GLU A 272 0.04 -5.85 -27.39
CA GLU A 272 -1.43 -5.88 -27.34
C GLU A 272 -2.03 -7.18 -26.76
N LYS A 273 -1.23 -7.95 -26.02
CA LYS A 273 -1.65 -9.19 -25.35
C LYS A 273 -2.28 -8.93 -23.98
N LEU A 274 -1.96 -7.78 -23.38
CA LEU A 274 -2.55 -7.28 -22.14
C LEU A 274 -3.18 -5.91 -22.42
N LEU A 275 -4.42 -5.71 -22.01
CA LEU A 275 -5.19 -4.52 -22.40
C LEU A 275 -4.69 -3.25 -21.69
N PHE A 276 -4.46 -3.36 -20.38
CA PHE A 276 -3.96 -2.29 -19.54
C PHE A 276 -3.41 -2.88 -18.24
N THR A 277 -2.70 -2.06 -17.49
CA THR A 277 -2.43 -2.28 -16.07
C THR A 277 -2.70 -1.01 -15.28
N VAL A 278 -2.97 -1.14 -13.99
CA VAL A 278 -3.13 -0.02 -13.06
C VAL A 278 -1.86 0.13 -12.23
N GLU A 279 -1.25 1.30 -12.30
CA GLU A 279 -0.01 1.60 -11.62
C GLU A 279 -0.24 2.33 -10.29
N GLN A 280 0.61 2.03 -9.29
CA GLN A 280 0.59 2.61 -7.95
C GLN A 280 1.95 3.18 -7.48
N GLN A 281 2.89 3.43 -8.41
CA GLN A 281 4.22 4.03 -8.16
C GLN A 281 4.98 3.42 -6.96
N GLN A 282 5.30 2.13 -7.07
CA GLN A 282 5.95 1.27 -6.08
C GLN A 282 7.17 1.92 -5.43
N TYR A 283 8.00 2.61 -6.23
CA TYR A 283 9.20 3.27 -5.73
C TYR A 283 8.89 4.34 -4.68
N LEU A 284 7.83 5.13 -4.89
CA LEU A 284 7.41 6.18 -3.94
C LEU A 284 6.98 5.58 -2.60
N GLN A 285 6.35 4.41 -2.63
CA GLN A 285 5.91 3.69 -1.42
C GLN A 285 7.11 3.22 -0.57
N GLY A 286 8.26 2.98 -1.18
CA GLY A 286 9.51 2.70 -0.45
C GLY A 286 10.26 3.96 -0.04
N TYR A 287 10.30 4.98 -0.91
CA TYR A 287 11.15 6.16 -0.77
C TYR A 287 10.59 7.21 0.21
N LEU A 288 9.34 7.61 0.03
CA LEU A 288 8.70 8.67 0.82
C LEU A 288 8.62 8.38 2.33
N PRO A 289 8.21 7.19 2.81
CA PRO A 289 8.06 6.96 4.24
C PRO A 289 9.37 7.11 5.02
N ILE A 290 10.53 6.81 4.41
CA ILE A 290 11.83 7.03 5.03
C ILE A 290 12.08 8.53 5.25
N GLY A 291 11.82 9.36 4.24
CA GLY A 291 11.91 10.81 4.37
C GLY A 291 10.96 11.38 5.43
N LEU A 292 9.72 10.86 5.50
CA LEU A 292 8.75 11.24 6.52
C LEU A 292 9.24 10.93 7.93
N LEU A 293 9.78 9.72 8.17
CA LEU A 293 10.35 9.34 9.46
C LEU A 293 11.55 10.21 9.84
N VAL A 294 12.40 10.59 8.87
CA VAL A 294 13.51 11.53 9.12
C VAL A 294 13.00 12.92 9.52
N LEU A 295 11.99 13.45 8.82
CA LEU A 295 11.38 14.74 9.14
C LEU A 295 10.68 14.72 10.51
N TYR A 296 9.98 13.64 10.81
CA TYR A 296 9.33 13.44 12.10
C TYR A 296 10.36 13.39 13.23
N ASN A 297 11.41 12.58 13.10
CA ASN A 297 12.43 12.44 14.14
C ASN A 297 13.29 13.70 14.34
N LYS A 298 13.47 14.53 13.31
CA LYS A 298 14.24 15.78 13.42
C LYS A 298 13.40 16.96 13.90
N PHE A 299 12.15 17.05 13.45
CA PHE A 299 11.37 18.28 13.52
C PHE A 299 9.93 18.08 14.01
N GLY A 300 9.49 16.84 14.21
CA GLY A 300 8.09 16.53 14.54
C GLY A 300 7.12 16.80 13.39
N LEU A 301 7.61 16.82 12.14
CA LEU A 301 6.80 17.13 10.96
C LEU A 301 6.28 15.87 10.28
N ILE A 302 4.98 15.85 10.00
CA ILE A 302 4.28 14.80 9.25
C ILE A 302 3.14 15.44 8.44
N PRO A 303 2.79 14.92 7.24
CA PRO A 303 1.55 15.30 6.57
C PRO A 303 0.32 15.04 7.44
N HIS A 304 -0.75 15.80 7.18
CA HIS A 304 -2.04 15.62 7.84
C HIS A 304 -2.83 14.42 7.30
N ASP A 305 -2.75 14.17 5.98
CA ASP A 305 -3.51 13.14 5.28
C ASP A 305 -2.61 12.13 4.57
N ASP A 306 -3.23 11.05 4.10
CA ASP A 306 -2.62 9.99 3.29
C ASP A 306 -1.94 10.57 2.02
N ILE A 307 -0.75 10.05 1.70
CA ILE A 307 -0.03 10.40 0.47
C ILE A 307 -0.33 9.34 -0.59
N LEU A 308 -1.23 9.68 -1.51
CA LEU A 308 -1.63 8.76 -2.58
C LEU A 308 -0.60 8.71 -3.71
N THR A 309 -0.21 7.50 -4.11
CA THR A 309 0.77 7.23 -5.17
C THR A 309 0.15 6.61 -6.43
N GLY A 310 -1.19 6.60 -6.50
CA GLY A 310 -1.97 6.03 -7.59
C GLY A 310 -3.48 6.05 -7.25
N PRO A 311 -4.34 5.54 -8.14
CA PRO A 311 -4.02 4.78 -9.36
C PRO A 311 -3.77 5.63 -10.61
N ALA A 312 -2.98 5.09 -11.55
CA ALA A 312 -2.90 5.57 -12.93
C ALA A 312 -3.04 4.40 -13.92
N ILE A 313 -3.81 4.57 -15.00
CA ILE A 313 -3.93 3.57 -16.05
C ILE A 313 -2.72 3.64 -16.98
N VAL A 314 -2.08 2.49 -17.21
CA VAL A 314 -1.06 2.30 -18.24
C VAL A 314 -1.59 1.34 -19.30
N ASP A 315 -1.62 1.78 -20.55
CA ASP A 315 -2.06 1.00 -21.71
C ASP A 315 -1.22 1.34 -22.95
N LYS A 316 -1.62 0.85 -24.12
CA LYS A 316 -0.87 1.01 -25.38
C LYS A 316 -0.54 2.47 -25.70
N ASP A 317 -1.39 3.41 -25.28
CA ASP A 317 -1.26 4.82 -25.65
C ASP A 317 -0.17 5.54 -24.84
N ASN A 318 0.16 5.04 -23.64
CA ASN A 318 1.07 5.71 -22.72
C ASN A 318 2.17 4.82 -22.11
N VAL A 319 2.23 3.54 -22.49
CA VAL A 319 3.19 2.57 -21.95
C VAL A 319 4.67 3.02 -22.06
N GLU A 320 5.01 3.78 -23.10
CA GLU A 320 6.38 4.26 -23.31
C GLU A 320 6.81 5.32 -22.28
N ILE A 321 5.86 6.00 -21.62
CA ILE A 321 6.18 6.97 -20.56
C ILE A 321 6.83 6.29 -19.35
N VAL A 322 6.47 5.03 -19.10
CA VAL A 322 6.91 4.30 -17.90
C VAL A 322 7.97 3.25 -18.19
N ALA A 323 8.07 2.77 -19.43
CA ALA A 323 8.88 1.61 -19.78
C ALA A 323 10.37 1.74 -19.42
N GLU A 324 11.02 2.87 -19.73
CA GLU A 324 12.44 3.07 -19.37
C GLU A 324 12.64 3.02 -17.86
N MET A 325 11.69 3.56 -17.09
CA MET A 325 11.76 3.57 -15.63
C MET A 325 11.48 2.17 -15.05
N VAL A 326 10.64 1.36 -15.68
CA VAL A 326 10.45 -0.05 -15.31
C VAL A 326 11.74 -0.84 -15.52
N GLU A 327 12.44 -0.66 -16.64
CA GLU A 327 13.74 -1.31 -16.90
C GLU A 327 14.81 -0.92 -15.87
N LYS A 328 14.74 0.32 -15.36
CA LYS A 328 15.60 0.81 -14.30
C LYS A 328 15.10 0.48 -12.89
N ASN A 329 14.00 -0.25 -12.72
CA ASN A 329 13.35 -0.56 -11.43
C ASN A 329 12.94 0.68 -10.62
N TYR A 330 12.45 1.75 -11.26
CA TYR A 330 11.85 2.91 -10.60
C TYR A 330 10.31 2.91 -10.65
N ARG A 331 9.73 1.97 -11.40
CA ARG A 331 8.30 1.85 -11.68
C ARG A 331 7.97 0.36 -11.79
#